data_AF-A0AAJ1W5P2-F1
#
_entry.id   AF-A0AAJ1W5P2-F1
#
_cell.length_a   1.000
_cell.length_b   1.000
_cell.length_c   1.000
_cell.angle_alpha   90.00
_cell.angle_beta   90.00
_cell.angle_gamma   90.00
#
_symmetry.space_group_name_H-M   'P 1'
#
loop_
_entity.id
_entity.type
_entity.pdbx_description
1 polymer ?
#
loop_
_entity_poly.entity_id
_entity_poly.type
_entity_poly.pdbx_seq_one_letter_code
_entity_poly.pdbx_strand_id
1 'polypeptide(L)'
;MLVESPVPAAPVTSPLTVSGAANVFEGTVSYSLQAPDGAELDHGFTTATQQQWSNWYAFSFTTSYPSQQHGPGHVVVWETSMKDGSRVNVYDVPVNM
;
A
#
# COMPACT_ATOMS: atom_id res chain seq x y z
N MET A 1 -7.07 -8.22 -1.53
CA MET A 1 -5.78 -7.52 -1.70
C MET A 1 -4.74 -8.15 -0.79
N LEU A 2 -3.48 -8.17 -1.20
CA LEU A 2 -2.34 -8.67 -0.44
C LEU A 2 -1.12 -7.81 -0.72
N VAL A 3 -0.41 -7.39 0.33
CA VAL A 3 0.93 -6.81 0.22
C VAL A 3 1.95 -7.91 0.51
N GLU A 4 2.90 -8.10 -0.40
CA GLU A 4 3.97 -9.10 -0.30
C GLU A 4 5.29 -8.48 0.20
N SER A 5 5.52 -7.20 -0.11
CA SER A 5 6.64 -6.40 0.40
C SER A 5 6.20 -4.96 0.63
N PRO A 6 6.58 -4.31 1.75
CA PRO A 6 7.30 -4.90 2.88
C PRO A 6 6.45 -5.92 3.65
N VAL A 7 7.11 -6.82 4.39
CA VAL A 7 6.44 -7.68 5.37
C VAL A 7 6.17 -6.90 6.67
N PRO A 8 5.20 -7.31 7.51
CA PRO A 8 4.93 -6.65 8.78
C PRO A 8 6.18 -6.46 9.64
N ALA A 9 6.30 -5.27 10.23
CA ALA A 9 7.41 -4.79 11.06
C ALA A 9 8.78 -4.75 10.37
N ALA A 10 8.85 -4.89 9.03
CA ALA A 10 10.11 -4.76 8.32
C ALA A 10 10.70 -3.35 8.49
N PRO A 11 12.03 -3.22 8.69
CA PRO A 11 12.71 -1.94 8.61
C PRO A 11 12.65 -1.43 7.17
N VAL A 12 12.24 -0.18 7.00
CA VAL A 12 12.11 0.46 5.68
C VAL A 12 12.87 1.78 5.66
N THR A 13 13.31 2.20 4.48
CA THR A 13 13.91 3.51 4.25
C THR A 13 13.16 4.24 3.14
N SER A 14 13.34 5.55 3.05
CA SER A 14 12.82 6.36 1.94
C SER A 14 13.85 6.38 0.80
N PRO A 15 13.46 6.10 -0.47
CA PRO A 15 12.13 5.72 -0.91
C PRO A 15 11.78 4.26 -0.58
N LEU A 16 10.50 4.01 -0.27
CA LEU A 16 9.96 2.68 0.01
C LEU A 16 9.22 2.15 -1.22
N THR A 17 9.65 0.99 -1.70
CA THR A 17 8.93 0.22 -2.73
C THR A 17 7.98 -0.77 -2.07
N VAL A 18 6.71 -0.72 -2.47
CA VAL A 18 5.65 -1.62 -2.02
C VAL A 18 5.17 -2.44 -3.20
N SER A 19 5.02 -3.73 -3.01
CA SER A 19 4.54 -4.66 -4.04
C SER A 19 3.59 -5.69 -3.45
N GLY A 20 2.69 -6.18 -4.29
CA GLY A 20 1.77 -7.24 -3.91
C GLY A 20 0.82 -7.59 -5.04
N ALA A 21 -0.28 -8.23 -4.67
CA ALA A 21 -1.29 -8.72 -5.60
C ALA A 21 -2.68 -8.25 -5.21
N ALA A 22 -3.50 -7.92 -6.21
CA ALA A 22 -4.87 -7.50 -6.03
C ALA A 22 -5.79 -8.19 -7.04
N ASN A 23 -6.96 -8.60 -6.55
CA ASN A 23 -8.11 -8.96 -7.37
C ASN A 23 -9.20 -7.94 -7.02
N VAL A 24 -9.21 -6.82 -7.76
CA VAL A 24 -10.01 -5.62 -7.50
C VAL A 24 -10.63 -5.12 -8.80
N PHE A 25 -11.73 -4.38 -8.71
CA PHE A 25 -12.42 -3.85 -9.88
C PHE A 25 -11.52 -2.87 -10.64
N GLU A 26 -11.43 -3.04 -11.96
CA GLU A 26 -10.57 -2.23 -12.86
C GLU A 26 -9.06 -2.20 -12.53
N GLY A 27 -8.61 -3.05 -11.60
CA GLY A 27 -7.20 -3.15 -11.22
C GLY A 27 -6.65 -1.93 -10.48
N THR A 28 -7.47 -0.98 -10.01
CA THR A 28 -6.96 0.21 -9.32
C THR A 28 -6.73 -0.07 -7.84
N VAL A 29 -5.53 0.25 -7.35
CA VAL A 29 -5.11 0.09 -5.95
C VAL A 29 -4.71 1.45 -5.42
N SER A 30 -5.43 1.95 -4.42
CA SER A 30 -5.08 3.16 -3.69
C SER A 30 -4.14 2.83 -2.53
N TYR A 31 -3.28 3.76 -2.16
CA TYR A 31 -2.36 3.60 -1.04
C TYR A 31 -2.20 4.87 -0.22
N SER A 32 -1.79 4.70 1.04
CA SER A 32 -1.42 5.75 1.98
C SER A 32 -0.27 5.24 2.84
N LEU A 33 0.74 6.09 3.02
CA LEU A 33 1.84 5.91 3.95
C LEU A 33 1.59 6.78 5.17
N GLN A 34 1.54 6.18 6.36
CA GLN A 34 1.26 6.88 7.60
C GLN A 34 2.48 6.82 8.53
N ALA A 35 2.78 7.96 9.14
CA ALA A 35 3.80 8.14 10.17
C ALA A 35 3.40 7.48 11.49
N PRO A 36 4.34 7.31 12.43
CA PRO A 36 4.05 6.76 13.76
C PRO A 36 3.07 7.57 14.60
N ASP A 37 2.91 8.87 14.31
CA ASP A 37 1.92 9.75 14.96
C ASP A 37 0.54 9.73 14.28
N GLY A 38 0.39 8.93 13.22
CA GLY A 38 -0.83 8.82 12.42
C GLY A 38 -0.95 9.86 11.29
N ALA A 39 0.04 10.73 11.09
CA ALA A 39 0.05 11.67 9.97
C ALA A 39 0.23 10.95 8.62
N GLU A 40 -0.52 11.34 7.60
CA GLU A 40 -0.31 10.84 6.24
C GLU A 40 0.93 11.51 5.62
N LEU A 41 1.95 10.71 5.34
CA LEU A 41 3.23 11.15 4.77
C LEU A 41 3.17 11.24 3.24
N ASP A 42 2.44 10.32 2.61
CA ASP A 42 2.25 10.24 1.16
C ASP A 42 1.01 9.38 0.84
N HIS A 43 0.41 9.61 -0.32
CA HIS A 43 -0.73 8.82 -0.80
C HIS A 43 -0.79 8.82 -2.32
N GLY A 44 -1.52 7.87 -2.89
CA GLY A 44 -1.73 7.82 -4.32
C GLY A 44 -2.47 6.58 -4.76
N PHE A 45 -2.25 6.22 -6.02
CA PHE A 45 -2.77 4.98 -6.58
C PHE A 45 -1.79 4.39 -7.59
N THR A 46 -1.93 3.09 -7.81
CA THR A 46 -1.26 2.33 -8.86
C THR A 46 -2.27 1.39 -9.51
N THR A 47 -1.84 0.68 -10.57
CA THR A 47 -2.66 -0.31 -11.25
C THR A 47 -2.04 -1.70 -11.15
N ALA A 48 -2.87 -2.67 -10.79
CA ALA A 48 -2.58 -4.08 -10.79
C ALA A 48 -2.82 -4.63 -12.21
N THR A 49 -1.77 -4.70 -13.03
CA THR A 49 -1.91 -4.97 -14.48
C THR A 49 -1.27 -6.28 -14.92
N GLN A 50 -0.29 -6.79 -14.18
CA GLN A 50 0.42 -8.00 -14.55
C GLN A 50 -0.21 -9.22 -13.88
N GLN A 51 -0.86 -10.09 -14.64
CA GLN A 51 -1.48 -11.29 -14.08
C GLN A 51 -0.45 -12.14 -13.34
N GLN A 52 -0.73 -12.49 -12.08
CA GLN A 52 0.15 -13.27 -11.24
C GLN A 52 -0.46 -14.65 -10.92
N TRP A 53 -1.75 -14.72 -10.55
CA TRP A 53 -2.44 -15.98 -10.21
C TRP A 53 -3.95 -15.90 -10.42
N SER A 54 -4.50 -16.71 -11.33
CA SER A 54 -5.94 -16.69 -11.65
C SER A 54 -6.41 -15.24 -11.91
N ASN A 55 -7.33 -14.70 -11.10
CA ASN A 55 -7.87 -13.34 -11.21
C ASN A 55 -7.08 -12.29 -10.40
N TRP A 56 -5.88 -12.63 -9.90
CA TRP A 56 -5.02 -11.72 -9.17
C TRP A 56 -3.92 -11.17 -10.06
N TYR A 57 -3.72 -9.86 -9.96
CA TYR A 57 -2.76 -9.09 -10.72
C TYR A 57 -1.79 -8.41 -9.77
N ALA A 58 -0.52 -8.39 -10.14
CA ALA A 58 0.56 -7.76 -9.40
C ALA A 58 0.48 -6.24 -9.56
N PHE A 59 0.76 -5.53 -8.46
CA PHE A 59 0.97 -4.09 -8.41
C PHE A 59 2.32 -3.79 -7.77
N SER A 60 2.90 -2.65 -8.15
CA SER A 60 4.07 -2.08 -7.49
C SER A 60 3.95 -0.56 -7.49
N PHE A 61 4.40 0.07 -6.43
CA PHE A 61 4.54 1.53 -6.35
C PHE A 61 5.71 1.92 -5.46
N THR A 62 6.15 3.16 -5.60
CA THR A 62 7.19 3.75 -4.75
C THR A 62 6.60 4.96 -4.05
N THR A 63 6.76 5.00 -2.73
CA THR A 63 6.35 6.11 -1.88
C THR A 63 7.57 6.70 -1.18
N SER A 64 7.57 8.01 -0.95
CA SER A 64 8.70 8.71 -0.33
C SER A 64 8.24 9.51 0.88
N TYR A 65 9.08 9.55 1.90
CA TYR A 65 8.85 10.30 3.14
C TYR A 65 10.12 11.01 3.62
N PRO A 66 10.00 12.06 4.46
CA PRO A 66 11.16 12.74 5.03
C PRO A 66 12.03 11.80 5.86
N SER A 67 13.36 11.99 5.83
CA SER A 67 14.37 11.04 6.33
C SER A 67 14.43 10.81 7.85
N GLN A 68 13.53 11.40 8.64
CA GLN A 68 13.44 11.18 10.08
C GLN A 68 12.02 10.81 10.47
N GLN A 69 11.64 9.58 10.16
CA GLN A 69 10.59 8.89 10.91
C GLN A 69 11.30 7.94 11.86
N HIS A 70 10.78 7.78 13.07
CA HIS A 70 11.31 6.81 14.03
C HIS A 70 10.15 6.05 14.63
N GLY A 71 10.08 4.76 14.32
CA GLY A 71 9.15 3.83 14.94
C GLY A 71 8.09 3.28 13.99
N PRO A 72 6.98 2.75 14.54
CA PRO A 72 6.00 1.99 13.77
C PRO A 72 5.14 2.92 12.91
N GLY A 73 5.32 2.88 11.59
CA GLY A 73 4.41 3.49 10.62
C GLY A 73 3.50 2.45 9.97
N HIS A 74 2.63 2.89 9.06
CA HIS A 74 1.68 2.00 8.36
C HIS A 74 1.69 2.25 6.85
N VAL A 75 1.74 1.17 6.08
CA VAL A 75 1.39 1.18 4.65
C VAL A 75 0.00 0.59 4.53
N VAL A 76 -0.97 1.43 4.14
CA VAL A 76 -2.36 1.00 3.94
C VAL A 76 -2.64 1.00 2.45
N VAL A 77 -3.13 -0.12 1.93
CA VAL A 77 -3.60 -0.25 0.55
C VAL A 77 -5.06 -0.66 0.53
N TRP A 78 -5.83 -0.17 -0.43
CA TRP A 78 -7.26 -0.48 -0.53
C TRP A 78 -7.78 -0.33 -1.97
N GLU A 79 -8.98 -0.84 -2.18
CA GLU A 79 -9.82 -0.55 -3.34
C GLU A 79 -10.87 0.50 -2.96
N THR A 80 -11.08 1.48 -3.82
CA THR A 80 -12.14 2.48 -3.63
C THR A 80 -13.42 1.97 -4.29
N SER A 81 -14.47 1.77 -3.49
CA SER A 81 -15.78 1.32 -3.96
C SER A 81 -16.40 2.34 -4.91
N MET A 82 -16.66 1.95 -6.17
CA MET A 82 -17.35 2.81 -7.15
C MET A 82 -18.82 3.08 -6.80
N LYS A 83 -19.38 2.36 -5.82
CA LYS A 83 -20.76 2.53 -5.37
C LYS A 83 -20.92 3.75 -4.46
N ASP A 84 -19.96 3.99 -3.57
CA ASP A 84 -20.09 4.94 -2.45
C ASP A 84 -18.78 5.61 -2.03
N GLY A 85 -17.66 5.33 -2.69
CA GLY A 85 -16.34 5.86 -2.35
C GLY A 85 -15.71 5.26 -1.08
N SER A 86 -16.35 4.26 -0.47
CA SER A 86 -15.79 3.62 0.73
C SER A 86 -14.52 2.82 0.42
N ARG A 87 -13.64 2.68 1.43
CA ARG A 87 -12.47 1.80 1.32
C ARG A 87 -12.92 0.35 1.52
N VAL A 88 -12.69 -0.49 0.51
CA VAL A 88 -12.93 -1.94 0.56
C VAL A 88 -11.63 -2.69 0.29
N ASN A 89 -11.59 -3.98 0.62
CA ASN A 89 -10.41 -4.82 0.43
C ASN A 89 -9.12 -4.21 1.03
N VAL A 90 -9.26 -3.58 2.20
CA VAL A 90 -8.18 -2.87 2.89
C VAL A 90 -7.15 -3.86 3.42
N TYR A 91 -5.87 -3.55 3.21
CA TYR A 91 -4.74 -4.27 3.78
C TYR A 91 -3.78 -3.27 4.43
N ASP A 92 -3.52 -3.48 5.72
CA ASP A 92 -2.64 -2.64 6.55
C ASP A 92 -1.35 -3.41 6.86
N VAL A 93 -0.20 -2.79 6.58
CA VAL A 93 1.12 -3.34 6.87
C VAL A 93 1.83 -2.41 7.84
N PRO A 94 2.02 -2.80 9.11
CA PRO A 94 2.89 -2.06 9.99
C PRO A 94 4.33 -2.17 9.48
N VAL A 95 5.07 -1.08 9.48
CA VAL A 95 6.48 -1.01 9.06
C VAL A 95 7.29 -0.27 10.11
N ASN A 96 8.59 -0.52 10.19
CA ASN A 96 9.47 0.21 11.08
C ASN A 96 10.27 1.25 10.27
N MET A 97 9.92 2.52 10.45
CA MET A 97 10.51 3.65 9.74
C MET A 97 11.65 4.29 10.53
#